data_AF-A0AAW9IKK7-F1
#
_entry.id   AF-A0AAW9IKK7-F1
#
_cell.length_a   1.000
_cell.length_b   1.000
_cell.length_c   1.000
_cell.angle_alpha   90.00
_cell.angle_beta   90.00
_cell.angle_gamma   90.00
#
_symmetry.space_group_name_H-M   'P 1'
#
loop_
_entity.id
_entity.type
_entity.pdbx_description
1 polymer ?
#
loop_
_entity_poly.entity_id
_entity_poly.type
_entity_poly.pdbx_seq_one_letter_code
_entity_poly.pdbx_strand_id
1 'polypeptide(L)'
;MPSIILITVFVFYPMVQAFITSFQGGLGNNLGFVGIDNYKRLLTDSTFKKALFNTLLYLIIQVPIMTILALGISALLNDKKLKARGFFRTAIFLPCVTSLVAYSIIFKSLFATDGFINVILMQINVISEPIAWIT
;
A
#
# COMPACT_ATOMS: atom_id res chain seq x y z
N MET A 1 -13.93 -27.48 -5.13
CA MET A 1 -13.25 -28.41 -4.19
C MET A 1 -11.71 -28.38 -4.26
N PRO A 2 -11.01 -28.26 -5.41
CA PRO A 2 -9.54 -28.17 -5.41
C PRO A 2 -8.98 -26.84 -4.88
N SER A 3 -9.68 -25.72 -5.10
CA SER A 3 -9.26 -24.39 -4.59
C SER A 3 -9.25 -24.30 -3.06
N ILE A 4 -10.14 -25.01 -2.37
CA ILE A 4 -10.19 -25.03 -0.89
C ILE A 4 -8.95 -25.69 -0.31
N ILE A 5 -8.52 -26.82 -0.88
CA ILE A 5 -7.32 -27.54 -0.42
C ILE A 5 -6.08 -26.68 -0.57
N LEU A 6 -5.92 -26.00 -1.72
CA LEU A 6 -4.81 -25.08 -1.96
C LEU A 6 -4.81 -23.91 -0.96
N ILE A 7 -5.96 -23.30 -0.69
CA ILE A 7 -6.06 -22.20 0.29
C ILE A 7 -5.72 -22.70 1.69
N THR A 8 -6.20 -23.88 2.10
CA THR A 8 -5.89 -24.43 3.43
C THR A 8 -4.40 -24.71 3.59
N VAL A 9 -3.74 -25.32 2.62
CA VAL A 9 -2.32 -25.67 2.72
C VAL A 9 -1.43 -24.43 2.62
N PHE A 10 -1.73 -23.47 1.74
CA PHE A 10 -0.84 -22.33 1.51
C PHE A 10 -1.18 -21.09 2.33
N VAL A 11 -2.39 -20.96 2.87
CA VAL A 11 -2.80 -19.79 3.68
C VAL A 11 -2.97 -20.17 5.15
N PHE A 12 -3.72 -21.24 5.45
CA PHE A 12 -3.99 -21.60 6.85
C PHE A 12 -2.75 -22.18 7.55
N TYR A 13 -1.95 -23.00 6.86
CA TYR A 13 -0.72 -23.56 7.45
C TYR A 13 0.27 -22.47 7.92
N PRO A 14 0.72 -21.50 7.07
CA PRO A 14 1.61 -20.45 7.54
C PRO A 14 0.95 -19.51 8.54
N MET A 15 -0.38 -19.32 8.48
CA MET A 15 -1.10 -18.52 9.48
C MET A 15 -1.03 -19.15 10.87
N VAL A 16 -1.22 -20.47 10.98
CA VAL A 16 -1.10 -21.20 12.25
C VAL A 16 0.35 -21.19 12.75
N GLN A 17 1.33 -21.38 11.85
CA GLN A 17 2.74 -21.28 12.23
C GLN A 17 3.12 -19.87 12.71
N ALA A 18 2.65 -18.82 12.03
CA ALA A 18 2.87 -17.44 12.44
C ALA A 18 2.23 -17.16 13.81
N PHE A 19 1.04 -17.72 14.07
CA PHE A 19 0.38 -17.63 15.37
C PHE A 19 1.22 -18.29 16.47
N ILE A 20 1.70 -19.52 16.26
CA ILE A 20 2.57 -20.21 17.25
C ILE A 20 3.88 -19.45 17.46
N THR A 21 4.50 -18.95 16.38
CA THR A 21 5.74 -18.16 16.42
C THR A 21 5.54 -16.85 17.17
N SER A 22 4.34 -16.26 17.13
CA SER A 22 4.03 -15.03 17.88
C SER A 22 4.16 -15.19 19.41
N PHE A 23 3.98 -16.41 19.93
CA PHE A 23 4.18 -16.74 21.36
C PHE A 23 5.59 -17.23 21.69
N GLN A 24 6.43 -17.44 20.68
CA GLN A 24 7.82 -17.83 20.85
C GLN A 24 8.71 -16.57 20.76
N GLY A 25 9.72 -16.48 21.61
CA GLY A 25 10.70 -15.40 21.62
C GLY A 25 12.10 -15.96 21.35
N GLY A 26 12.85 -15.28 20.47
CA GLY A 26 14.21 -15.66 20.08
C GLY A 26 14.47 -15.41 18.60
N LEU A 27 15.73 -15.19 18.22
CA LEU A 27 16.16 -15.17 16.82
C LEU A 27 16.74 -16.55 16.45
N GLY A 28 16.28 -17.14 15.34
CA GLY A 28 16.84 -18.37 14.80
C GLY A 28 16.45 -19.63 15.59
N ASN A 29 17.43 -20.47 15.93
CA ASN A 29 17.22 -21.82 16.48
C ASN A 29 16.98 -21.87 18.01
N ASN A 30 16.83 -20.72 18.67
CA ASN A 30 16.67 -20.61 20.12
C ASN A 30 15.30 -19.97 20.44
N LEU A 31 14.24 -20.58 19.92
CA LEU A 31 12.85 -20.17 20.14
C LEU A 31 12.40 -20.68 21.52
N GLY A 32 12.59 -19.87 22.55
CA GLY A 32 11.98 -20.10 23.85
C GLY A 32 10.48 -19.77 23.77
N PHE A 33 9.63 -20.48 24.50
CA PHE A 33 8.23 -20.06 24.66
C PHE A 33 8.19 -18.87 25.62
N VAL A 34 7.96 -17.66 25.09
CA VAL A 34 8.00 -16.40 25.86
C VAL A 34 6.58 -15.89 26.16
N GLY A 35 5.54 -16.62 25.73
CA GLY A 35 4.15 -16.35 26.08
C GLY A 35 3.68 -14.98 25.56
N ILE A 36 3.23 -14.11 26.47
CA ILE A 36 2.61 -12.80 26.15
C ILE A 36 3.65 -11.65 26.21
N ASP A 37 4.89 -11.90 26.61
CA ASP A 37 5.86 -10.81 26.81
C ASP A 37 6.26 -10.11 25.51
N ASN A 38 6.19 -10.80 24.36
CA ASN A 38 6.30 -10.18 23.03
C ASN A 38 5.24 -9.09 22.81
N TYR A 39 3.99 -9.34 23.21
CA TYR A 39 2.89 -8.37 23.08
C TYR A 39 3.03 -7.21 24.07
N LYS A 40 3.44 -7.46 25.31
CA LYS A 40 3.73 -6.39 26.28
C LYS A 40 4.82 -5.46 25.77
N ARG A 41 5.90 -6.01 25.22
CA ARG A 41 7.00 -5.25 24.61
C ARG A 41 6.54 -4.44 23.41
N LEU A 42 5.71 -5.02 22.55
CA LEU A 42 5.09 -4.32 21.41
C LEU A 42 4.23 -3.13 21.86
N LEU A 43 3.43 -3.32 22.91
CA LEU A 43 2.55 -2.29 23.47
C LEU A 43 3.29 -1.21 24.26
N THR A 44 4.53 -1.43 24.67
CA THR A 44 5.40 -0.39 25.26
C THR A 44 6.24 0.36 24.24
N ASP A 45 6.42 -0.20 23.04
CA ASP A 45 7.25 0.41 22.00
C ASP A 45 6.57 1.65 21.39
N SER A 46 7.23 2.80 21.52
CA SER A 46 6.76 4.06 20.96
C SER A 46 6.72 4.05 19.43
N THR A 47 7.57 3.26 18.77
CA THR A 47 7.60 3.10 17.32
C THR A 47 6.38 2.34 16.84
N PHE A 48 6.01 1.26 17.53
CA PHE A 48 4.82 0.49 17.20
C PHE A 48 3.54 1.32 17.36
N LYS A 49 3.41 2.08 18.45
CA LYS A 49 2.27 2.99 18.66
C LYS A 49 2.17 4.06 17.56
N LYS A 50 3.31 4.68 17.20
CA LYS A 50 3.35 5.66 16.10
C LYS A 50 2.97 5.02 14.77
N ALA A 51 3.51 3.85 14.45
CA ALA A 51 3.18 3.12 13.22
C ALA A 51 1.70 2.73 13.17
N LEU A 52 1.14 2.25 14.29
CA LEU A 52 -0.27 1.90 14.40
C LEU A 52 -1.16 3.14 14.20
N PHE A 53 -0.85 4.24 14.91
CA PHE A 53 -1.60 5.48 14.77
C PHE A 53 -1.53 6.04 13.35
N ASN A 54 -0.35 6.05 12.74
CA ASN A 54 -0.18 6.48 11.35
C ASN A 54 -1.00 5.60 10.42
N THR A 55 -0.91 4.27 10.52
CA THR A 55 -1.67 3.34 9.68
C THR A 55 -3.17 3.56 9.83
N LEU A 56 -3.64 3.79 11.05
CA LEU A 56 -5.06 3.99 11.34
C LEU A 56 -5.55 5.36 10.84
N LEU A 57 -4.74 6.40 10.99
CA LEU A 57 -5.00 7.73 10.43
C LEU A 57 -5.02 7.69 8.90
N TYR A 58 -4.05 7.00 8.28
CA TYR A 58 -4.04 6.76 6.84
C TYR A 58 -5.31 6.05 6.40
N LEU A 59 -5.72 4.97 7.06
CA LEU A 59 -6.95 4.25 6.73
C LEU A 59 -8.20 5.15 6.84
N ILE A 60 -8.34 5.88 7.95
CA ILE A 60 -9.49 6.75 8.20
C ILE A 60 -9.60 7.88 7.17
N ILE A 61 -8.48 8.40 6.67
CA ILE A 61 -8.49 9.50 5.69
C ILE A 61 -8.58 8.96 4.26
N GLN A 62 -7.79 7.94 3.94
CA GLN A 62 -7.68 7.37 2.60
C GLN A 62 -8.98 6.72 2.15
N VAL A 63 -9.63 5.92 3.01
CA VAL A 63 -10.83 5.16 2.62
C VAL A 63 -12.01 6.07 2.25
N PRO A 64 -12.36 7.11 3.03
CA PRO A 64 -13.41 8.05 2.64
C PRO A 64 -13.08 8.84 1.39
N ILE A 65 -11.84 9.36 1.26
CA ILE A 65 -11.42 10.10 0.06
C ILE A 65 -11.56 9.23 -1.19
N MET A 66 -11.07 7.99 -1.12
CA MET A 66 -11.20 7.02 -2.20
C MET A 66 -12.68 6.76 -2.55
N THR A 67 -13.54 6.61 -1.54
CA THR A 67 -14.97 6.35 -1.74
C THR A 67 -15.68 7.55 -2.38
N ILE A 68 -15.40 8.77 -1.91
CA ILE A 68 -16.00 10.00 -2.45
C ILE A 68 -15.56 10.21 -3.90
N LEU A 69 -14.26 10.05 -4.18
CA LEU A 69 -13.74 10.16 -5.56
C LEU A 69 -14.32 9.08 -6.47
N ALA A 70 -14.39 7.83 -6.01
CA ALA A 70 -14.99 6.74 -6.76
C ALA A 70 -16.46 7.01 -7.07
N LEU A 71 -17.22 7.54 -6.10
CA LEU A 71 -18.62 7.89 -6.29
C LEU A 71 -18.80 9.07 -7.24
N GLY A 72 -17.97 10.11 -7.12
CA GLY A 72 -17.98 11.28 -8.01
C GLY A 72 -17.67 10.92 -9.46
N ILE A 73 -16.62 10.11 -9.67
CA ILE A 73 -16.26 9.60 -11.00
C ILE A 73 -17.34 8.67 -11.54
N SER A 74 -17.91 7.80 -10.70
CA SER A 74 -19.02 6.91 -11.08
C SER A 74 -20.25 7.71 -11.51
N ALA A 75 -20.62 8.75 -10.76
CA ALA A 75 -21.73 9.64 -11.11
C ALA A 75 -21.49 10.38 -12.43
N LEU A 76 -20.26 10.87 -12.66
CA LEU A 76 -19.87 11.50 -13.92
C LEU A 76 -19.96 10.52 -15.10
N LEU A 77 -19.48 9.28 -14.94
CA LEU A 77 -19.58 8.24 -15.97
C LEU A 77 -21.02 7.78 -16.20
N ASN A 78 -21.91 7.91 -15.21
CA ASN A 78 -23.31 7.52 -15.32
C ASN A 78 -24.15 8.50 -16.17
N ASP A 79 -23.61 9.67 -16.53
CA ASP A 79 -24.31 10.62 -17.38
C ASP A 79 -24.44 10.11 -18.83
N LYS A 80 -25.64 10.22 -19.43
CA LYS A 80 -26.00 9.61 -20.72
C LYS A 80 -25.29 10.26 -21.93
N LYS A 81 -24.65 11.42 -21.74
CA LYS A 81 -23.95 12.17 -22.79
C LYS A 81 -22.50 11.75 -23.03
N LEU A 82 -21.94 10.88 -22.19
CA LEU A 82 -20.51 10.52 -22.25
C LEU A 82 -20.23 9.46 -23.32
N LYS A 83 -19.75 9.91 -24.50
CA LYS A 83 -19.17 9.02 -25.52
C LYS A 83 -17.86 8.44 -24.98
N ALA A 84 -17.67 7.11 -25.09
CA ALA A 84 -16.51 6.33 -24.62
C ALA A 84 -16.46 5.88 -23.13
N ARG A 85 -17.61 5.58 -22.49
CA ARG A 85 -17.68 4.97 -21.14
C ARG A 85 -16.75 3.76 -20.91
N GLY A 86 -16.58 2.91 -21.92
CA GLY A 86 -15.72 1.72 -21.83
C GLY A 86 -14.25 2.06 -21.63
N PHE A 87 -13.73 3.08 -22.33
CA PHE A 87 -12.34 3.52 -22.20
C PHE A 87 -12.05 4.11 -20.82
N PHE A 88 -12.91 5.00 -20.33
CA PHE A 88 -12.78 5.58 -18.99
C PHE A 88 -12.85 4.52 -17.90
N ARG A 89 -13.75 3.54 -18.02
CA ARG A 89 -13.84 2.42 -17.07
C ARG A 89 -12.52 1.64 -17.04
N THR A 90 -11.98 1.24 -18.18
CA THR A 90 -10.72 0.48 -18.25
C THR A 90 -9.54 1.27 -17.69
N ALA A 91 -9.44 2.57 -17.98
CA ALA A 91 -8.35 3.43 -17.50
C ALA A 91 -8.34 3.59 -15.96
N ILE A 92 -9.52 3.67 -15.33
CA ILE A 92 -9.65 3.78 -13.85
C ILE A 92 -9.33 2.43 -13.19
N PHE A 93 -9.68 1.31 -13.82
CA PHE A 93 -9.37 -0.03 -13.29
C PHE A 93 -7.91 -0.44 -13.54
N LEU A 94 -7.25 0.10 -14.56
CA LEU A 94 -5.86 -0.21 -14.90
C LEU A 94 -4.91 -0.14 -13.70
N PRO A 95 -4.84 0.95 -12.90
CA PRO A 95 -3.93 1.04 -11.76
C PRO A 95 -4.24 0.04 -10.64
N CYS A 96 -5.49 -0.43 -10.53
CA CYS A 96 -5.86 -1.44 -9.53
C CYS A 96 -5.35 -2.84 -9.90
N VAL A 97 -5.14 -3.10 -11.19
CA VAL A 97 -4.62 -4.38 -11.70
C VAL A 97 -3.09 -4.36 -11.78
N THR A 98 -2.46 -3.19 -11.81
CA THR A 98 -1.00 -3.07 -11.83
C THR A 98 -0.38 -3.50 -10.50
N SER A 99 0.74 -4.23 -10.55
CA SER A 99 1.48 -4.62 -9.35
C SER A 99 2.00 -3.40 -8.58
N LEU A 100 1.95 -3.47 -7.25
CA LEU A 100 2.53 -2.48 -6.35
C LEU A 100 3.99 -2.15 -6.72
N VAL A 101 4.75 -3.17 -7.13
CA VAL A 101 6.16 -3.01 -7.51
C VAL A 101 6.30 -2.11 -8.75
N ALA A 102 5.44 -2.28 -9.75
CA ALA A 102 5.48 -1.46 -10.96
C ALA A 102 5.13 0.00 -10.64
N TYR A 103 4.16 0.22 -9.76
CA TYR A 103 3.82 1.57 -9.28
C TYR A 103 5.01 2.24 -8.59
N SER A 104 5.69 1.53 -7.69
CA SER A 104 6.88 2.04 -7.00
C SER A 104 8.01 2.39 -7.97
N ILE A 105 8.25 1.59 -9.02
CA ILE A 105 9.29 1.86 -10.03
C ILE A 105 8.93 3.10 -10.85
N ILE A 106 7.69 3.21 -11.33
CA ILE A 106 7.23 4.36 -12.11
C ILE A 106 7.30 5.63 -11.27
N PHE A 107 6.84 5.59 -10.02
CA PHE A 107 6.90 6.71 -9.10
C PHE A 107 8.35 7.12 -8.82
N LYS A 108 9.23 6.15 -8.55
CA LYS A 108 10.67 6.41 -8.35
C LYS A 108 11.31 7.02 -9.61
N SER A 109 10.91 6.58 -10.79
CA SER A 109 11.40 7.12 -12.07
C SER A 109 10.87 8.54 -12.36
N LEU A 110 9.65 8.86 -11.93
CA LEU A 110 9.05 10.20 -12.08
C LEU A 110 9.72 11.23 -11.17
N PHE A 111 10.05 10.84 -9.93
CA PHE A 111 10.69 11.67 -8.90
C PHE A 111 12.21 11.50 -8.84
N ALA A 112 12.81 10.79 -9.80
CA ALA A 112 14.27 10.70 -9.94
C ALA A 112 14.86 12.10 -10.24
N THR A 113 16.17 12.25 -10.03
CA THR A 113 16.88 13.51 -10.30
C THR A 113 16.69 13.97 -11.75
N ASP A 114 16.75 13.03 -12.70
CA ASP A 114 16.44 13.21 -14.13
C ASP A 114 14.98 12.89 -14.50
N GLY A 115 14.11 12.81 -13.49
CA GLY A 115 12.71 12.43 -13.64
C GLY A 115 11.91 13.51 -14.35
N PHE A 116 10.83 13.08 -15.03
CA PHE A 116 9.94 13.95 -15.78
C PHE A 116 9.38 15.12 -14.95
N ILE A 117 9.21 14.93 -13.63
CA ILE A 117 8.75 15.97 -12.71
C ILE A 117 9.78 17.10 -12.55
N ASN A 118 11.07 16.76 -12.37
CA ASN A 118 12.13 17.77 -12.27
C ASN A 118 12.31 18.51 -13.60
N VAL A 119 12.19 17.82 -14.74
CA VAL A 119 12.25 18.44 -16.08
C VAL A 119 11.12 19.46 -16.27
N ILE A 120 9.88 19.12 -15.92
CA ILE A 120 8.74 20.04 -15.99
C ILE A 120 8.92 21.22 -15.04
N LEU A 121 9.34 20.98 -13.80
CA LEU A 121 9.51 22.02 -12.79
C LEU A 121 10.65 22.99 -13.15
N MET A 122 11.71 22.51 -13.81
CA MET A 122 12.77 23.34 -14.40
C MET A 122 12.26 24.13 -15.62
N GLN A 123 11.44 23.52 -16.50
CA GLN A 123 10.85 24.21 -17.65
C GLN A 123 9.90 25.34 -17.24
N ILE A 124 9.18 25.19 -16.12
CA ILE A 124 8.29 26.22 -15.56
C ILE A 124 9.08 27.24 -14.69
N ASN A 125 10.41 27.11 -14.58
CA ASN A 125 11.30 27.98 -13.79
C ASN A 125 10.95 28.05 -12.29
N VAL A 126 10.34 27.00 -11.74
CA VAL A 126 9.98 26.92 -10.31
C VAL A 126 11.19 26.49 -9.45
N ILE A 127 12.18 25.84 -10.07
CA ILE A 127 13.42 25.36 -9.42
C ILE A 127 14.62 25.52 -10.36
N SER A 128 15.75 25.94 -9.79
CA SER A 128 17.01 26.18 -10.52
C SER A 128 17.92 24.95 -10.61
N GLU A 129 17.72 23.96 -9.74
CA GLU A 129 18.48 22.72 -9.69
C GLU A 129 17.54 21.52 -9.44
N PRO A 130 17.85 20.33 -9.98
CA PRO A 130 17.01 19.15 -9.81
C PRO A 130 17.04 18.67 -8.35
N ILE A 131 15.87 18.65 -7.71
CA ILE A 131 15.72 18.22 -6.32
C ILE A 131 15.73 16.69 -6.26
N ALA A 132 16.59 16.13 -5.39
CA ALA A 132 16.60 14.71 -5.07
C ALA A 132 15.50 14.39 -4.04
N TRP A 133 14.27 14.18 -4.50
CA TRP A 133 13.09 13.92 -3.66
C TRP A 133 13.16 12.62 -2.86
N ILE A 134 13.99 11.68 -3.31
CA ILE A 134 14.13 10.33 -2.78
C ILE A 134 15.61 10.13 -2.45
N THR A 135 16.03 10.66 -1.30
CA THR A 135 17.32 10.31 -0.68
C THR A 135 17.08 9.24 0.38
#